data_AF-A0A0Q7M7H2-F1
#
_entry.id   AF-A0A0Q7M7H2-F1
#
_cell.length_a   1.000
_cell.length_b   1.000
_cell.length_c   1.000
_cell.angle_alpha   90.00
_cell.angle_beta   90.00
_cell.angle_gamma   90.00
#
_symmetry.space_group_name_H-M   'P 1'
#
loop_
_entity.id
_entity.type
_entity.pdbx_description
1 polymer ?
#
loop_
_entity_poly.entity_id
_entity_poly.type
_entity_poly.pdbx_seq_one_letter_code
_entity_poly.pdbx_strand_id
1 'polypeptide(L)'
;MEALTAEDYASIDRASQHLHGRGWIKAFSLNEMTDAWAALVGEVEEGYDQIVDEYTNDLACRDWLALAWPMLSPRVREARAEELAALDDRFIAATEDDGGLAIGRFSRVETKDGWWWRRRPRKAAGEFAADLAAE
;
A
#
# COMPACT_ATOMS: atom_id res chain seq x y z
N MET A 1 -23.41 -4.24 13.04
CA MET A 1 -22.00 -4.55 13.31
C MET A 1 -21.78 -4.37 14.80
N GLU A 2 -21.32 -5.41 15.50
CA GLU A 2 -20.95 -5.26 16.91
C GLU A 2 -19.73 -4.34 17.03
N ALA A 3 -19.67 -3.53 18.10
CA ALA A 3 -18.52 -2.69 18.35
C ALA A 3 -17.25 -3.54 18.56
N LEU A 4 -16.10 -3.04 18.10
CA LEU A 4 -14.80 -3.66 18.35
C LEU A 4 -14.52 -3.73 19.86
N THR A 5 -13.97 -4.86 20.29
CA THR A 5 -13.63 -5.14 21.69
C THR A 5 -12.19 -4.74 22.01
N ALA A 6 -11.81 -4.76 23.29
CA ALA A 6 -10.43 -4.52 23.70
C ALA A 6 -9.43 -5.50 23.06
N GLU A 7 -9.82 -6.77 22.87
CA GLU A 7 -8.96 -7.77 22.20
C GLU A 7 -8.78 -7.47 20.71
N ASP A 8 -9.80 -6.89 20.07
CA ASP A 8 -9.71 -6.45 18.68
C ASP A 8 -8.67 -5.33 18.52
N TYR A 9 -8.70 -4.34 19.41
CA TYR A 9 -7.66 -3.29 19.46
C TYR A 9 -6.28 -3.85 19.82
N ALA A 10 -6.19 -4.77 20.78
CA ALA A 10 -4.93 -5.41 21.14
C ALA A 10 -4.32 -6.18 19.96
N SER A 11 -5.13 -6.76 19.08
CA SER A 11 -4.63 -7.42 17.86
C SER A 11 -3.94 -6.44 16.90
N ILE A 12 -4.46 -5.21 16.78
CA ILE A 12 -3.86 -4.13 15.98
C ILE A 12 -2.53 -3.71 16.60
N ASP A 13 -2.51 -3.46 17.91
CA ASP A 13 -1.30 -3.05 18.63
C ASP A 13 -0.19 -4.10 18.52
N ARG A 14 -0.52 -5.39 18.67
CA ARG A 14 0.45 -6.49 18.52
C ARG A 14 1.02 -6.56 17.11
N ALA A 15 0.18 -6.43 16.08
CA ALA A 15 0.63 -6.40 14.69
C ALA A 15 1.60 -5.23 14.44
N SER A 16 1.23 -4.04 14.92
CA SER A 16 2.02 -2.82 14.82
C SER A 16 3.41 -2.96 15.46
N GLN A 17 3.46 -3.42 16.73
CA GLN A 17 4.71 -3.63 17.45
C GLN A 17 5.57 -4.74 16.82
N HIS A 18 4.94 -5.81 16.34
CA HIS A 18 5.63 -6.90 15.66
C HIS A 18 6.33 -6.39 14.38
N LEU A 19 5.62 -5.62 13.55
CA LEU A 19 6.19 -5.07 12.32
C LEU A 19 7.29 -4.03 12.61
N HIS A 20 7.11 -3.18 13.61
CA HIS A 20 8.20 -2.30 14.06
C HIS A 20 9.46 -3.09 14.44
N GLY A 21 9.31 -4.16 15.24
CA GLY A 21 10.40 -5.07 15.59
C GLY A 21 11.05 -5.80 14.41
N ARG A 22 10.41 -5.80 13.24
CA ARG A 22 10.93 -6.36 11.97
C ARG A 22 11.57 -5.33 11.04
N GLY A 23 11.76 -4.09 11.50
CA GLY A 23 12.49 -3.06 10.77
C GLY A 23 11.63 -1.97 10.16
N TRP A 24 10.31 -1.96 10.39
CA TRP A 24 9.48 -0.79 10.08
C TRP A 24 9.86 0.38 11.00
N ILE A 25 9.97 1.59 10.44
CA ILE A 25 10.56 2.75 11.13
C ILE A 25 9.84 3.11 12.45
N LYS A 26 8.54 2.82 12.55
CA LYS A 26 7.76 2.95 13.78
C LYS A 26 6.63 1.93 13.84
N ALA A 27 5.98 1.85 15.00
CA ALA A 27 4.73 1.14 15.21
C ALA A 27 3.58 1.96 14.61
N PHE A 28 3.27 1.70 13.34
CA PHE A 28 2.16 2.35 12.61
C PHE A 28 0.80 1.88 13.07
N SER A 29 -0.21 2.75 13.02
CA SER A 29 -1.59 2.35 13.27
C SER A 29 -2.23 1.80 11.98
N LEU A 30 -3.27 0.97 12.13
CA LEU A 30 -4.02 0.46 10.97
C LEU A 30 -4.62 1.61 10.15
N ASN A 31 -5.18 2.62 10.82
CA ASN A 31 -5.76 3.78 10.14
C ASN A 31 -4.70 4.58 9.39
N GLU A 32 -3.53 4.82 9.99
CA GLU A 32 -2.45 5.56 9.34
C GLU A 32 -2.06 4.92 8.01
N MET A 33 -1.96 3.59 7.97
CA MET A 33 -1.58 2.86 6.76
C MET A 33 -2.72 2.74 5.74
N THR A 34 -3.96 2.64 6.20
CA THR A 34 -5.14 2.71 5.32
C THR A 34 -5.29 4.09 4.70
N ASP A 35 -5.09 5.16 5.48
CA ASP A 35 -5.15 6.55 5.01
C ASP A 35 -4.02 6.84 4.01
N ALA A 36 -2.80 6.36 4.28
CA ALA A 36 -1.68 6.45 3.33
C ALA A 36 -1.99 5.72 2.01
N TRP A 37 -2.61 4.53 2.08
CA TRP A 37 -3.04 3.82 0.89
C TRP A 37 -4.11 4.59 0.12
N ALA A 38 -5.10 5.16 0.82
CA ALA A 38 -6.14 5.97 0.21
C ALA A 38 -5.59 7.25 -0.46
N ALA A 39 -4.59 7.88 0.16
CA ALA A 39 -3.92 9.06 -0.39
C ALA A 39 -3.18 8.73 -1.69
N LEU A 40 -2.33 7.69 -1.68
CA LEU A 40 -1.63 7.22 -2.87
C LEU A 40 -2.62 6.86 -4.00
N VAL A 41 -3.71 6.15 -3.68
CA VAL A 41 -4.74 5.81 -4.68
C VAL A 41 -5.32 7.08 -5.32
N GLY A 42 -5.60 8.12 -4.52
CA GLY A 42 -6.06 9.41 -5.03
C GLY A 42 -5.07 10.08 -5.98
N GLU A 43 -3.79 10.13 -5.60
CA GLU A 43 -2.74 10.72 -6.44
C GLU A 43 -2.56 9.96 -7.76
N VAL A 44 -2.61 8.63 -7.73
CA VAL A 44 -2.53 7.78 -8.93
C VAL A 44 -3.76 7.96 -9.84
N GLU A 45 -4.95 8.16 -9.27
CA GLU A 45 -6.17 8.44 -10.03
C GLU A 45 -6.13 9.82 -10.73
N GLU A 46 -5.55 10.82 -10.08
CA GLU A 46 -5.44 12.19 -10.59
C GLU A 46 -4.33 12.31 -11.65
N GLY A 47 -3.22 11.61 -11.43
CA GLY A 47 -2.05 11.58 -12.28
C GLY A 47 -0.80 11.78 -11.44
N TYR A 48 -0.18 10.68 -11.05
CA TYR A 48 0.98 10.70 -10.15
C TYR A 48 2.14 11.45 -10.81
N ASP A 49 2.64 12.49 -10.13
CA ASP A 49 3.59 13.46 -10.69
C ASP A 49 4.93 13.56 -9.94
N GLN A 50 5.06 12.87 -8.81
CA GLN A 50 6.30 12.77 -8.03
C GLN A 50 7.31 11.81 -8.67
N ILE A 51 8.53 11.73 -8.15
CA ILE A 51 9.55 10.81 -8.67
C ILE A 51 9.19 9.33 -8.39
N VAL A 52 9.77 8.40 -9.16
CA VAL A 52 9.50 6.95 -9.00
C VAL A 52 9.90 6.44 -7.61
N ASP A 53 10.95 6.99 -7.01
CA ASP A 53 11.38 6.61 -5.66
C ASP A 53 10.29 6.89 -4.61
N GLU A 54 9.59 8.04 -4.71
CA GLU A 54 8.45 8.37 -3.83
C GLU A 54 7.29 7.39 -4.07
N TYR A 55 6.96 7.10 -5.34
CA TYR A 55 5.92 6.12 -5.65
C TYR A 55 6.20 4.75 -5.01
N THR A 56 7.45 4.29 -5.10
CA THR A 56 7.85 3.02 -4.47
C THR A 56 7.87 3.08 -2.95
N ASN A 57 8.15 4.26 -2.36
CA ASN A 57 8.03 4.47 -0.91
C ASN A 57 6.56 4.35 -0.48
N ASP A 58 5.66 5.04 -1.18
CA ASP A 58 4.24 5.05 -0.88
C ASP A 58 3.62 3.65 -1.02
N LEU A 59 4.04 2.85 -2.01
CA LEU A 59 3.61 1.45 -2.15
C LEU A 59 3.92 0.60 -0.90
N ALA A 60 4.89 0.99 -0.07
CA ALA A 60 5.19 0.28 1.16
C ALA A 60 4.02 0.31 2.15
N CYS A 61 3.12 1.31 2.11
CA CYS A 61 1.94 1.27 2.98
C CYS A 61 1.08 0.02 2.74
N ARG A 62 0.99 -0.42 1.47
CA ARG A 62 0.26 -1.63 1.09
C ARG A 62 0.99 -2.92 1.48
N ASP A 63 2.32 -2.91 1.50
CA ASP A 63 3.15 -3.98 2.10
C ASP A 63 2.84 -4.10 3.59
N TRP A 64 2.79 -2.99 4.33
CA TRP A 64 2.48 -2.99 5.75
C TRP A 64 1.10 -3.59 6.00
N LEU A 65 0.08 -3.14 5.26
CA LEU A 65 -1.30 -3.63 5.38
C LEU A 65 -1.36 -5.15 5.11
N ALA A 66 -0.68 -5.63 4.07
CA ALA A 66 -0.65 -7.06 3.75
C ALA A 66 0.00 -7.90 4.84
N LEU A 67 1.10 -7.42 5.43
CA LEU A 67 1.82 -8.11 6.50
C LEU A 67 1.03 -8.09 7.82
N ALA A 68 0.36 -6.98 8.12
CA ALA A 68 -0.45 -6.83 9.33
C ALA A 68 -1.74 -7.66 9.25
N TRP A 69 -2.37 -7.74 8.07
CA TRP A 69 -3.68 -8.37 7.88
C TRP A 69 -3.84 -9.76 8.52
N PRO A 70 -2.94 -10.75 8.33
CA PRO A 70 -3.08 -12.07 8.94
C PRO A 70 -2.94 -12.08 10.47
N MET A 71 -2.42 -11.00 11.07
CA MET A 71 -2.25 -10.86 12.53
C MET A 71 -3.49 -10.24 13.21
N LEU A 72 -4.38 -9.62 12.44
CA LEU A 72 -5.57 -8.96 12.95
C LEU A 72 -6.66 -9.96 13.32
N SER A 73 -7.47 -9.61 14.32
CA SER A 73 -8.64 -10.42 14.67
C SER A 73 -9.60 -10.56 13.47
N PRO A 74 -10.40 -11.64 13.40
CA PRO A 74 -11.43 -11.77 12.36
C PRO A 74 -12.39 -10.58 12.31
N ARG A 75 -12.79 -10.02 13.46
CA ARG A 75 -13.72 -8.89 13.53
C ARG A 75 -13.11 -7.60 12.97
N VAL A 76 -11.83 -7.33 13.23
CA VAL A 76 -11.13 -6.19 12.62
C VAL A 76 -11.04 -6.36 11.10
N ARG A 77 -10.68 -7.57 10.63
CA ARG A 77 -10.64 -7.85 9.19
C ARG A 77 -11.99 -7.67 8.52
N GLU A 78 -13.06 -8.20 9.10
CA GLU A 78 -14.43 -8.02 8.59
C GLU A 78 -14.84 -6.54 8.53
N ALA A 79 -14.54 -5.78 9.59
CA ALA A 79 -14.86 -4.35 9.65
C ALA A 79 -14.10 -3.49 8.63
N ARG A 80 -12.94 -3.96 8.14
CA ARG A 80 -12.05 -3.23 7.23
C ARG A 80 -11.96 -3.81 5.83
N ALA A 81 -12.52 -4.99 5.58
CA ALA A 81 -12.36 -5.71 4.33
C ALA A 81 -12.94 -4.95 3.14
N GLU A 82 -14.14 -4.39 3.28
CA GLU A 82 -14.81 -3.65 2.21
C GLU A 82 -14.04 -2.36 1.85
N GLU A 83 -13.56 -1.63 2.87
CA GLU A 83 -12.75 -0.42 2.68
C GLU A 83 -11.45 -0.72 1.94
N LEU A 84 -10.69 -1.73 2.38
CA LEU A 84 -9.43 -2.10 1.75
C LEU A 84 -9.65 -2.64 0.32
N ALA A 85 -10.69 -3.45 0.10
CA ALA A 85 -11.03 -3.96 -1.22
C ALA A 85 -11.41 -2.83 -2.20
N ALA A 86 -12.18 -1.84 -1.74
CA ALA A 86 -12.55 -0.69 -2.57
C ALA A 86 -11.32 0.15 -2.97
N LEU A 87 -10.35 0.32 -2.07
CA LEU A 87 -9.08 0.98 -2.38
C LEU A 87 -8.24 0.17 -3.38
N ASP A 88 -8.14 -1.15 -3.17
CA ASP A 88 -7.44 -2.06 -4.09
C ASP A 88 -8.05 -2.03 -5.49
N ASP A 89 -9.38 -2.06 -5.61
CA ASP A 89 -10.10 -1.99 -6.89
C ASP A 89 -9.85 -0.67 -7.63
N ARG A 90 -9.87 0.45 -6.90
CA ARG A 90 -9.54 1.78 -7.44
C ARG A 90 -8.10 1.85 -7.92
N PHE A 91 -7.15 1.35 -7.13
CA PHE A 91 -5.75 1.27 -7.53
C PHE A 91 -5.60 0.43 -8.80
N ILE A 92 -6.22 -0.73 -8.87
CA ILE A 92 -6.20 -1.63 -10.05
C ILE A 92 -6.75 -0.90 -11.28
N ALA A 93 -7.84 -0.16 -11.15
CA ALA A 93 -8.44 0.60 -12.24
C ALA A 93 -7.50 1.72 -12.75
N ALA A 94 -6.85 2.44 -11.83
CA ALA A 94 -5.98 3.57 -12.12
C ALA A 94 -4.57 3.18 -12.59
N THR A 95 -4.20 1.90 -12.48
CA THR A 95 -2.89 1.38 -12.85
C THR A 95 -2.97 0.32 -13.95
N GLU A 96 -1.85 0.05 -14.60
CA GLU A 96 -1.69 -1.10 -15.48
C GLU A 96 -0.67 -2.09 -14.93
N ASP A 97 -0.94 -3.38 -15.12
CA ASP A 97 0.00 -4.44 -14.82
C ASP A 97 1.00 -4.55 -15.97
N ASP A 98 2.23 -4.14 -15.72
CA ASP A 98 3.34 -4.26 -16.65
C ASP A 98 4.35 -5.31 -16.18
N GLY A 99 3.97 -6.19 -15.25
CA GLY A 99 4.86 -7.16 -14.63
C GLY A 99 5.90 -6.54 -13.69
N GLY A 100 5.79 -5.24 -13.38
CA GLY A 100 6.77 -4.47 -12.63
C GLY A 100 7.96 -4.03 -13.48
N LEU A 101 7.83 -3.99 -14.81
CA LEU A 101 8.90 -3.59 -15.71
C LEU A 101 9.31 -2.12 -15.51
N ALA A 102 8.35 -1.20 -15.42
CA ALA A 102 8.63 0.22 -15.27
C ALA A 102 9.31 0.53 -13.94
N ILE A 103 8.71 0.06 -12.83
CA ILE A 103 9.25 0.33 -11.49
C ILE A 103 10.45 -0.55 -11.12
N GLY A 104 10.61 -1.71 -11.78
CA GLY A 104 11.74 -2.63 -11.61
C GLY A 104 13.10 -2.05 -11.98
N ARG A 105 13.12 -0.93 -12.70
CA ARG A 105 14.33 -0.16 -12.99
C ARG A 105 14.88 0.58 -11.77
N PHE A 106 14.02 0.93 -10.83
CA PHE A 106 14.32 1.77 -9.66
C PHE A 106 14.29 0.99 -8.36
N SER A 107 13.47 -0.07 -8.30
CA SER A 107 13.30 -0.92 -7.11
C SER A 107 13.48 -2.40 -7.44
N ARG A 108 13.91 -3.18 -6.45
CA ARG A 108 14.04 -4.65 -6.56
C ARG A 108 12.70 -5.36 -6.43
N VAL A 109 11.84 -5.17 -7.42
CA VAL A 109 10.46 -5.69 -7.46
C VAL A 109 10.44 -7.23 -7.41
N GLU A 110 11.47 -7.91 -7.90
CA GLU A 110 11.64 -9.36 -7.80
C GLU A 110 11.69 -9.88 -6.35
N THR A 111 12.01 -9.02 -5.38
CA THR A 111 12.02 -9.35 -3.95
C THR A 111 10.71 -9.02 -3.23
N LYS A 112 9.70 -8.55 -3.96
CA LYS A 112 8.40 -8.11 -3.43
C LYS A 112 7.28 -9.07 -3.84
N ASP A 113 6.50 -9.51 -2.85
CA ASP A 113 5.41 -10.48 -3.07
C ASP A 113 4.07 -9.83 -3.48
N GLY A 114 3.91 -8.53 -3.21
CA GLY A 114 2.65 -7.81 -3.46
C GLY A 114 2.35 -7.59 -4.93
N TRP A 115 1.11 -7.86 -5.37
CA TRP A 115 0.68 -7.63 -6.75
C TRP A 115 0.74 -6.15 -7.16
N TRP A 116 0.61 -5.22 -6.21
CA TRP A 116 0.70 -3.77 -6.45
C TRP A 116 2.07 -3.35 -6.98
N TRP A 117 3.13 -4.08 -6.63
CA TRP A 117 4.47 -3.88 -7.18
C TRP A 117 4.61 -4.26 -8.66
N ARG A 118 3.63 -4.94 -9.26
CA ARG A 118 3.66 -5.28 -10.69
C ARG A 118 3.02 -4.20 -11.55
N ARG A 119 2.71 -3.05 -10.96
CA ARG A 119 1.81 -2.06 -11.56
C ARG A 119 2.39 -0.67 -11.56
N ARG A 120 2.10 0.05 -12.65
CA ARG A 120 2.43 1.46 -12.81
C ARG A 120 1.17 2.32 -13.00
N PRO A 121 1.16 3.59 -12.56
CA PRO A 121 0.10 4.55 -12.85
C PRO A 121 -0.18 4.64 -14.35
N ARG A 122 -1.47 4.61 -14.74
CA ARG A 122 -1.87 4.86 -16.14
C ARG A 122 -1.68 6.31 -16.53
N LYS A 123 -1.95 7.21 -15.58
CA LYS A 123 -1.73 8.65 -15.71
C LYS A 123 -0.40 8.99 -15.06
N ALA A 124 0.66 8.97 -15.86
CA ALA A 124 1.96 9.47 -15.47
C ALA A 124 2.03 10.97 -15.81
N ALA A 125 2.41 11.80 -14.84
CA ALA A 125 2.62 13.23 -15.00
C ALA A 125 3.98 13.64 -14.40
N GLY A 126 4.34 14.92 -14.54
CA GLY A 126 5.49 15.51 -13.87
C GLY A 126 6.79 14.71 -13.97
N GLU A 127 7.49 14.61 -12.86
CA GLU A 127 8.77 13.89 -12.75
C GLU A 127 8.57 12.39 -12.90
N PHE A 128 7.43 11.83 -12.50
CA PHE A 128 7.13 10.42 -12.71
C PHE A 128 7.21 10.03 -14.19
N ALA A 129 6.58 10.84 -15.05
CA ALA A 129 6.61 10.61 -16.49
C ALA A 129 8.02 10.77 -17.07
N ALA A 130 8.80 11.72 -16.55
CA ALA A 130 10.18 11.95 -16.95
C ALA A 130 11.08 10.76 -16.57
N ASP A 131 10.98 10.28 -15.32
CA ASP A 131 11.69 9.11 -14.83
C ASP A 131 11.39 7.88 -15.68
N LEU A 132 10.11 7.60 -15.96
CA LEU A 132 9.72 6.46 -16.77
C LEU A 132 10.24 6.55 -18.22
N ALA A 133 10.41 7.75 -18.77
CA ALA A 133 10.91 7.97 -20.12
C ALA A 133 12.45 7.94 -20.22
N ALA A 134 13.17 8.15 -19.11
CA ALA A 134 14.62 8.08 -19.08
C ALA A 134 15.10 6.63 -19.28
N GLU A 135 15.81 6.36 -20.37
CA GLU A 135 16.48 5.08 -20.66
C GLU A 135 17.86 4.99 -20.00
#